data_AF-A0A1F2T3K2-F1
#
_entry.id   AF-A0A1F2T3K2-F1
#
_cell.length_a   1.000
_cell.length_b   1.000
_cell.length_c   1.000
_cell.angle_alpha   90.00
_cell.angle_beta   90.00
_cell.angle_gamma   90.00
#
_symmetry.space_group_name_H-M   'P 1'
#
loop_
_entity.id
_entity.type
_entity.pdbx_description
1 polymer ?
#
loop_
_entity_poly.entity_id
_entity_poly.type
_entity_poly.pdbx_seq_one_letter_code
_entity_poly.pdbx_strand_id
1 'polypeptide(L)'
;MNQVPDFRSVFQDLWGHDPFPWQAMLADRVAATGWPKAVDLPTASGKTACLDVAVHALASRAERPVVERSDPRRIWFVVDRRIVVDEAYERAQVIADRLANAQAGLRRQQRREGTRVWRTT
;
A
#
# COMPACT_ATOMS: atom_id res chain seq x y z
N MET A 1 14.73 10.74 -5.12
CA MET A 1 14.16 10.06 -3.95
C MET A 1 12.70 9.87 -4.25
N ASN A 2 12.23 8.63 -4.47
CA ASN A 2 10.86 8.40 -4.89
C ASN A 2 10.01 8.25 -3.63
N GLN A 3 9.65 9.39 -3.03
CA GLN A 3 8.78 9.41 -1.86
C GLN A 3 7.47 8.69 -2.22
N VAL A 4 7.08 7.74 -1.36
CA VAL A 4 5.80 7.06 -1.50
C VAL A 4 4.69 8.12 -1.39
N PRO A 5 3.70 8.13 -2.31
CA PRO A 5 2.57 9.06 -2.20
C PRO A 5 1.84 8.90 -0.86
N ASP A 6 1.12 9.94 -0.43
CA ASP A 6 0.31 9.85 0.77
C ASP A 6 -0.76 8.75 0.65
N PHE A 7 -1.24 8.28 1.80
CA PHE A 7 -2.16 7.15 1.84
C PHE A 7 -3.45 7.42 1.06
N ARG A 8 -3.98 8.65 1.05
CA ARG A 8 -5.22 8.97 0.33
C ARG A 8 -5.02 8.86 -1.17
N SER A 9 -3.91 9.38 -1.68
CA SER A 9 -3.55 9.24 -3.10
C SER A 9 -3.41 7.78 -3.49
N VAL A 10 -2.67 6.98 -2.71
CA VAL A 10 -2.51 5.55 -2.99
C VAL A 10 -3.87 4.82 -2.95
N PHE A 11 -4.72 5.15 -1.98
CA PHE A 11 -6.03 4.53 -1.84
C PHE A 11 -6.96 4.88 -2.99
N GLN A 12 -6.98 6.15 -3.41
CA GLN A 12 -7.72 6.61 -4.58
C GLN A 12 -7.24 5.90 -5.86
N ASP A 13 -5.93 5.74 -6.05
CA ASP A 13 -5.36 5.02 -7.19
C ASP A 13 -5.71 3.52 -7.18
N LEU A 14 -5.79 2.90 -6.00
CA LEU A 14 -6.16 1.50 -5.84
C LEU A 14 -7.65 1.24 -6.04
N TRP A 15 -8.52 2.13 -5.56
CA TRP A 15 -9.96 1.84 -5.42
C TRP A 15 -10.89 2.78 -6.19
N GLY A 16 -10.38 3.92 -6.66
CA GLY A 16 -11.17 4.93 -7.38
C GLY A 16 -12.10 5.77 -6.50
N HIS A 17 -11.98 5.66 -5.18
CA HIS A 17 -12.73 6.45 -4.20
C HIS A 17 -11.89 6.75 -2.96
N ASP A 18 -12.30 7.76 -2.19
CA ASP A 18 -11.60 8.18 -0.99
C ASP A 18 -11.66 7.11 0.12
N PRO A 19 -10.63 7.02 0.98
CA PRO A 19 -10.69 6.21 2.18
C PRO A 19 -11.60 6.84 3.22
N PHE A 20 -12.13 6.02 4.14
CA PHE A 20 -12.78 6.55 5.33
C PHE A 20 -11.80 7.38 6.18
N PRO A 21 -12.26 8.43 6.89
CA PRO A 21 -11.39 9.29 7.69
C PRO A 21 -10.49 8.52 8.66
N TRP A 22 -11.03 7.48 9.32
CA TRP A 22 -10.27 6.66 10.26
C TRP A 22 -9.13 5.87 9.59
N GLN A 23 -9.28 5.48 8.33
CA GLN A 23 -8.26 4.71 7.59
C GLN A 23 -7.05 5.60 7.29
N ALA A 24 -7.29 6.84 6.85
CA ALA A 24 -6.23 7.83 6.66
C ALA A 24 -5.54 8.18 7.99
N MET A 25 -6.33 8.42 9.05
CA MET A 25 -5.77 8.66 10.39
C MET A 25 -4.93 7.49 10.90
N LEU A 26 -5.34 6.25 10.62
CA LEU A 26 -4.58 5.07 10.98
C LEU A 26 -3.26 5.00 10.20
N ALA A 27 -3.27 5.30 8.90
CA ALA A 27 -2.05 5.35 8.10
C ALA A 27 -1.04 6.38 8.62
N ASP A 28 -1.50 7.60 8.90
CA ASP A 28 -0.67 8.66 9.47
C ASP A 28 -0.08 8.25 10.82
N ARG A 29 -0.91 7.66 11.69
CA ARG A 29 -0.48 7.17 13.00
C ARG A 29 0.56 6.06 12.87
N VAL A 30 0.34 5.10 11.99
CA VAL A 30 1.27 3.99 11.74
C VAL A 30 2.59 4.52 11.18
N ALA A 31 2.56 5.49 10.27
CA ALA A 31 3.76 6.12 9.74
C ALA A 31 4.57 6.83 10.84
N ALA A 32 3.91 7.59 11.72
CA ALA A 32 4.56 8.40 12.75
C ALA A 32 5.01 7.60 13.98
N THR A 33 4.15 6.71 14.49
CA THR A 33 4.31 6.09 15.83
C THR A 33 4.17 4.58 15.83
N GLY A 34 3.82 3.98 14.69
CA GLY A 34 3.58 2.54 14.58
C GLY A 34 2.13 2.14 14.90
N TRP A 35 1.91 0.82 14.96
CA TRP A 35 0.57 0.25 15.09
C TRP A 35 -0.03 0.48 16.48
N PRO A 36 -1.30 0.91 16.58
CA PRO A 36 -2.01 0.91 17.85
C PRO A 36 -2.24 -0.51 18.35
N LYS A 37 -2.43 -0.66 19.67
CA LYS A 37 -2.82 -1.95 20.28
C LYS A 37 -4.19 -2.44 19.81
N ALA A 38 -5.10 -1.53 19.45
CA ALA A 38 -6.44 -1.84 18.99
C ALA A 38 -6.97 -0.77 18.03
N VAL A 39 -7.83 -1.19 17.10
CA VAL A 39 -8.66 -0.33 16.25
C VAL A 39 -10.11 -0.70 16.53
N ASP A 40 -10.79 0.12 17.34
CA ASP A 40 -12.15 -0.13 17.77
C ASP A 40 -13.13 0.65 16.89
N LEU A 41 -13.86 -0.07 16.03
CA LEU A 41 -14.79 0.48 15.06
C LEU A 41 -16.01 -0.44 14.95
N PRO A 42 -17.20 0.08 14.59
CA PRO A 42 -18.37 -0.73 14.30
C PRO A 42 -18.15 -1.76 13.19
N THR A 43 -19.02 -2.75 13.09
CA THR A 43 -19.12 -3.61 11.89
C THR A 43 -19.42 -2.76 10.65
N ALA A 44 -19.06 -3.26 9.46
CA ALA A 44 -19.21 -2.56 8.18
C ALA A 44 -18.46 -1.22 8.05
N SER A 45 -17.50 -0.92 8.93
CA SER A 45 -16.65 0.28 8.86
C SER A 45 -15.47 0.17 7.88
N GLY A 46 -15.36 -0.94 7.13
CA GLY A 46 -14.28 -1.17 6.17
C GLY A 46 -12.94 -1.56 6.82
N LYS A 47 -12.96 -2.35 7.89
CA LYS A 47 -11.75 -2.78 8.65
C LYS A 47 -10.72 -3.53 7.80
N THR A 48 -11.16 -4.17 6.70
CA THR A 48 -10.29 -4.84 5.73
C THR A 48 -9.22 -3.89 5.15
N ALA A 49 -9.47 -2.57 5.17
CA ALA A 49 -8.52 -1.55 4.77
C ALA A 49 -7.23 -1.47 5.64
N CYS A 50 -7.19 -2.16 6.78
CA CYS A 50 -5.96 -2.34 7.55
C CYS A 50 -4.85 -3.01 6.70
N LEU A 51 -5.20 -3.82 5.70
CA LEU A 51 -4.24 -4.39 4.75
C LEU A 51 -3.55 -3.30 3.93
N ASP A 52 -4.30 -2.33 3.40
CA ASP A 52 -3.77 -1.20 2.64
C ASP A 52 -2.82 -0.37 3.50
N VAL A 53 -3.23 -0.08 4.74
CA VAL A 53 -2.38 0.67 5.69
C VAL A 53 -1.09 -0.09 5.97
N ALA A 54 -1.15 -1.41 6.15
CA ALA A 54 0.03 -2.22 6.39
C ALA A 54 1.00 -2.24 5.19
N VAL A 55 0.47 -2.38 3.98
CA VAL A 55 1.27 -2.34 2.75
C VAL A 55 1.86 -0.94 2.50
N HIS A 56 1.07 0.12 2.70
CA HIS A 56 1.53 1.51 2.57
C HIS A 56 2.63 1.83 3.59
N ALA A 57 2.48 1.42 4.84
CA ALA A 57 3.50 1.61 5.87
C ALA A 57 4.81 0.89 5.52
N LEU A 58 4.71 -0.35 5.03
CA LEU A 58 5.88 -1.12 4.60
C LEU A 58 6.58 -0.45 3.40
N ALA A 59 5.82 0.04 2.42
CA ALA A 59 6.36 0.75 1.27
C ALA A 59 7.05 2.06 1.68
N SER A 60 6.42 2.85 2.56
CA SER A 60 6.92 4.14 3.02
C SER A 60 8.24 4.04 3.79
N ARG A 61 8.54 2.87 4.35
CA ARG A 61 9.78 2.58 5.08
C ARG A 61 10.80 1.81 4.25
N ALA A 62 10.47 1.43 3.02
CA ALA A 62 11.33 0.63 2.15
C ALA A 62 12.60 1.35 1.70
N GLU A 63 12.64 2.69 1.70
CA GLU A 63 13.84 3.47 1.37
C GLU A 63 14.77 3.70 2.58
N ARG A 64 14.36 3.38 3.81
CA ARG A 64 15.21 3.59 5.02
C ARG A 64 16.50 2.76 4.96
N PRO A 65 17.61 3.18 5.59
CA PRO A 65 18.80 2.36 5.69
C PRO A 65 18.48 0.98 6.28
N VAL A 66 19.13 -0.08 5.78
CA VAL A 66 18.83 -1.46 6.20
C VAL A 66 18.95 -1.64 7.72
N VAL A 67 19.89 -0.95 8.35
CA VAL A 67 20.10 -0.98 9.81
C VAL A 67 18.92 -0.39 10.60
N GLU A 68 18.10 0.45 9.97
CA GLU A 68 16.92 1.09 10.57
C GLU A 68 15.60 0.41 10.19
N ARG A 69 15.63 -0.59 9.30
CA ARG A 69 14.44 -1.36 8.87
C ARG A 69 14.11 -2.43 9.90
N SER A 70 13.34 -2.06 10.92
CA SER A 70 12.79 -2.99 11.91
C SER A 70 11.36 -3.47 11.59
N ASP A 71 10.81 -3.05 10.45
CA ASP A 71 9.41 -3.31 10.10
C ASP A 71 9.13 -4.79 9.77
N PRO A 72 8.05 -5.37 10.31
CA PRO A 72 7.60 -6.69 9.92
C PRO A 72 7.27 -6.74 8.42
N ARG A 73 7.87 -7.69 7.70
CA ARG A 73 7.59 -7.94 6.27
C ARG A 73 6.44 -8.92 6.02
N ARG A 74 5.91 -9.52 7.09
CA ARG A 74 4.79 -10.47 7.04
C ARG A 74 3.62 -9.86 7.78
N ILE A 75 2.48 -9.77 7.09
CA ILE A 75 1.24 -9.23 7.62
C ILE A 75 0.27 -10.41 7.74
N TRP A 76 -0.30 -10.59 8.94
CA TRP A 76 -1.32 -11.61 9.20
C TRP A 76 -2.65 -10.91 9.45
N PHE A 77 -3.67 -11.26 8.67
CA PHE A 77 -5.04 -10.79 8.85
C PHE A 77 -5.90 -11.96 9.32
N VAL A 78 -6.16 -12.02 10.62
CA VAL A 78 -6.82 -13.16 11.27
C VAL A 78 -8.24 -12.75 11.64
N VAL A 79 -9.22 -13.51 11.14
CA VAL A 79 -10.65 -13.27 11.37
C VAL A 79 -11.39 -14.60 11.54
N ASP A 80 -12.47 -14.59 12.32
CA ASP A 80 -13.26 -15.79 12.67
C ASP A 80 -14.34 -16.15 11.62
N ARG A 81 -14.42 -15.41 10.51
CA ARG A 81 -15.49 -15.56 9.51
C ARG A 81 -14.90 -15.76 8.13
N ARG A 82 -15.23 -16.90 7.49
CA ARG A 82 -14.74 -17.26 6.16
C ARG A 82 -15.05 -16.20 5.09
N ILE A 83 -16.26 -15.63 5.09
CA ILE A 83 -16.62 -14.57 4.13
C ILE A 83 -15.69 -13.35 4.21
N VAL A 84 -15.20 -13.02 5.41
CA VAL A 84 -14.24 -11.92 5.61
C VAL A 84 -12.83 -12.34 5.18
N VAL A 85 -12.47 -13.62 5.33
CA VAL A 85 -11.21 -14.17 4.79
C VAL A 85 -11.20 -14.06 3.27
N ASP A 86 -12.29 -14.46 2.60
CA ASP A 86 -12.39 -14.42 1.15
C ASP A 86 -12.31 -12.97 0.64
N GLU A 87 -13.02 -12.02 1.25
CA GLU A 87 -12.93 -10.59 0.94
C GLU A 87 -11.50 -10.03 1.14
N ALA A 88 -10.86 -10.38 2.26
CA ALA A 88 -9.49 -9.95 2.54
C ALA A 88 -8.49 -10.54 1.54
N TYR A 89 -8.70 -11.78 1.11
CA TYR A 89 -7.89 -12.45 0.09
C TYR A 89 -8.02 -11.76 -1.26
N GLU A 90 -9.25 -11.54 -1.75
CA GLU A 90 -9.50 -10.82 -3.00
C GLU A 90 -8.89 -9.42 -2.97
N ARG A 91 -9.07 -8.69 -1.87
CA ARG A 91 -8.46 -7.38 -1.67
C ARG A 91 -6.93 -7.43 -1.77
N ALA A 92 -6.29 -8.40 -1.12
CA ALA A 92 -4.85 -8.57 -1.15
C ALA A 92 -4.33 -8.89 -2.56
N GLN A 93 -5.06 -9.69 -3.34
CA GLN A 93 -4.73 -9.97 -4.74
C GLN A 93 -4.78 -8.70 -5.59
N VAL A 94 -5.84 -7.90 -5.46
CA VAL A 94 -5.97 -6.63 -6.20
C VAL A 94 -4.80 -5.69 -5.89
N ILE A 95 -4.42 -5.56 -4.61
CA ILE A 95 -3.27 -4.74 -4.22
C ILE A 95 -1.98 -5.26 -4.86
N ALA A 96 -1.73 -6.57 -4.79
CA ALA A 96 -0.54 -7.19 -5.37
C ALA A 96 -0.47 -7.01 -6.89
N ASP A 97 -1.58 -7.23 -7.59
CA ASP A 97 -1.67 -7.09 -9.04
C ASP A 97 -1.45 -5.64 -9.49
N ARG A 98 -2.04 -4.67 -8.80
CA ARG A 98 -1.83 -3.25 -9.12
C ARG A 98 -0.39 -2.82 -8.90
N LEU A 99 0.23 -3.26 -7.80
CA LEU A 99 1.65 -2.99 -7.52
C LEU A 99 2.57 -3.61 -8.58
N ALA A 100 2.33 -4.86 -8.97
CA ALA A 100 3.12 -5.55 -10.00
C ALA A 100 3.00 -4.87 -11.38
N ASN A 101 1.79 -4.44 -11.74
CA ASN A 101 1.52 -3.78 -13.02
C ASN A 101 2.03 -2.33 -13.07
N ALA A 102 2.01 -1.60 -11.95
CA ALA A 102 2.60 -0.27 -11.86
C ALA A 102 4.11 -0.30 -12.21
N GLN A 103 4.84 -1.31 -11.73
CA GLN A 103 6.25 -1.51 -12.07
C GLN A 103 6.48 -1.85 -13.54
N ALA A 104 5.53 -2.53 -14.19
CA ALA A 104 5.62 -2.82 -15.62
C ALA A 104 5.39 -1.55 -16.47
N GLY A 105 4.48 -0.67 -16.05
CA GLY A 105 4.26 0.64 -16.68
C GLY A 105 5.49 1.54 -16.60
N LEU A 106 6.09 1.66 -15.41
CA LEU A 106 7.30 2.46 -15.18
C LEU A 106 8.49 1.95 -16.02
N ARG A 107 8.70 0.62 -16.07
CA ARG A 107 9.74 0.00 -16.92
C ARG A 107 9.53 0.26 -18.42
N ARG A 108 8.27 0.24 -18.89
CA ARG A 108 7.95 0.55 -20.29
C ARG A 108 8.20 2.03 -20.62
N GLN A 109 7.92 2.94 -19.69
CA GLN A 109 8.16 4.37 -19.87
C GLN A 109 9.66 4.70 -19.92
N GLN A 110 10.45 4.15 -18.98
CA GLN A 110 11.91 4.30 -19.00
C GLN A 110 12.56 3.73 -20.28
N ARG A 111 12.04 2.61 -20.81
CA ARG A 111 12.52 2.03 -22.08
C ARG A 111 12.20 2.92 -23.29
N ARG A 112 11.06 3.64 -23.29
CA ARG A 112 10.68 4.57 -24.35
C ARG A 112 11.53 5.84 -24.33
N GLU A 113 11.86 6.35 -23.14
CA GLU A 113 12.69 7.55 -22.96
C GLU A 113 14.18 7.27 -23.25
N GLY A 114 14.70 6.09 -22.87
CA GLY A 114 16.07 5.67 -23.15
C GLY A 114 16.37 5.32 -24.62
N THR A 115 15.38 5.30 -25.50
CA THR A 115 15.56 5.01 -26.94
C THR A 115 15.73 6.28 -27.80
N ARG A 116 15.64 7.49 -27.22
CA ARG A 116 15.70 8.75 -27.99
C ARG A 116 17.12 9.37 -28.12
N VAL A 117 18.17 8.73 -27.62
CA VAL A 117 19.55 9.27 -27.70
C VAL A 117 20.48 8.25 -28.35
N TRP A 118 20.31 7.93 -29.64
CA TRP A 118 21.37 7.44 -30.55
C TRP A 118 20.89 7.58 -32.01
N ARG A 119 20.65 8.81 -32.46
CA ARG A 119 20.56 9.09 -33.89
C ARG A 119 20.82 10.56 -34.19
N THR A 120 22.07 11.00 -34.12
CA THR A 120 22.54 12.16 -34.88
C THR A 120 24.06 12.07 -35.09
N THR A 121 24.41 11.95 -36.38
CA THR A 121 25.66 12.32 -37.09
C THR A 121 26.98 11.75 -36.60
#